data_AF-A0A7W9QH17-F1
#
_entry.id   AF-A0A7W9QH17-F1
#
_cell.length_a   1.000
_cell.length_b   1.000
_cell.length_c   1.000
_cell.angle_alpha   90.00
_cell.angle_beta   90.00
_cell.angle_gamma   90.00
#
_symmetry.space_group_name_H-M   'P 1'
#
loop_
_entity.id
_entity.type
_entity.pdbx_description
1 polymer ?
#
loop_
_entity_poly.entity_id
_entity_poly.type
_entity_poly.pdbx_seq_one_letter_code
_entity_poly.pdbx_strand_id
1 'polypeptide(L)' 'MDAAVAQLRADGFDVRDEDVARLSPFVRQHINMLGRYSFQLPDLPGGLRPLRDPDAADE' A
#
# COMPACT_ATOMS: atom_id res chain seq x y z
N MET A 1 -0.23 4.20 -4.13
CA MET A 1 1.14 4.11 -3.60
C MET A 1 1.56 5.44 -2.97
N ASP A 2 1.16 6.57 -3.55
CA ASP A 2 1.55 7.92 -3.11
C ASP A 2 1.29 8.21 -1.63
N ALA A 3 0.15 7.78 -1.07
CA ALA A 3 -0.14 7.97 0.35
C ALA A 3 0.90 7.28 1.27
N ALA A 4 1.40 6.10 0.89
CA ALA A 4 2.45 5.41 1.62
C ALA A 4 3.80 6.12 1.48
N VAL A 5 4.13 6.60 0.27
CA VAL A 5 5.35 7.38 0.00
C VAL A 5 5.35 8.68 0.80
N ALA A 6 4.22 9.38 0.89
CA ALA A 6 4.08 10.60 1.66
C ALA A 6 4.28 10.35 3.16
N GLN A 7 3.73 9.26 3.70
CA GLN A 7 3.95 8.89 5.11
C GLN A 7 5.42 8.58 5.40
N LEU A 8 6.08 7.78 4.55
CA LEU A 8 7.51 7.46 4.72
C LEU A 8 8.39 8.72 4.74
N ARG A 9 8.08 9.72 3.91
CA ARG A 9 8.76 11.02 3.94
C ARG A 9 8.51 11.78 5.24
N ALA A 10 7.28 11.76 5.75
CA ALA A 10 6.91 12.40 7.01
C ALA A 10 7.60 11.73 8.22
N ASP A 11 7.76 10.41 8.17
CA ASP A 11 8.45 9.62 9.19
C ASP A 11 9.98 9.78 9.14
N GLY A 12 10.51 10.51 8.15
CA GLY A 12 11.93 10.85 8.03
C GLY A 12 12.77 9.82 7.28
N PHE A 13 12.16 8.87 6.55
CA PHE A 13 12.89 7.96 5.69
C PHE A 13 13.44 8.66 4.45
N ASP A 14 14.64 8.27 3.99
CA ASP A 14 15.21 8.73 2.72
C ASP A 14 14.44 8.11 1.55
N VAL A 15 13.47 8.85 1.02
CA VAL A 15 12.66 8.44 -0.13
C VAL A 15 13.08 9.25 -1.36
N ARG A 16 13.95 8.66 -2.18
CA ARG A 16 14.48 9.31 -3.38
C ARG A 16 13.48 9.31 -4.52
N ASP A 17 13.38 10.43 -5.23
CA ASP A 17 12.44 10.56 -6.36
C ASP A 17 12.72 9.57 -7.49
N GLU A 18 13.99 9.19 -7.69
CA GLU A 18 14.43 8.17 -8.64
C GLU A 18 13.90 6.76 -8.33
N ASP A 19 13.76 6.43 -7.04
CA ASP A 19 13.21 5.15 -6.59
C ASP A 19 11.69 5.14 -6.68
N VAL A 20 11.05 6.27 -6.37
CA VAL A 20 9.60 6.45 -6.55
C VAL A 20 9.21 6.32 -8.01
N ALA A 21 10.00 6.88 -8.94
CA ALA A 21 9.77 6.77 -10.37
C ALA A 21 9.87 5.32 -10.91
N ARG A 22 10.60 4.44 -10.21
CA ARG A 22 10.77 3.02 -10.55
C ARG A 22 9.78 2.12 -9.81
N LEU A 23 9.01 2.65 -8.88
CA LEU A 23 8.09 1.90 -8.03
C LEU A 23 6.90 1.41 -8.87
N SER A 24 6.84 0.11 -9.14
CA SER A 24 5.68 -0.51 -9.77
C SER A 24 4.91 -1.34 -8.74
N PRO A 25 3.56 -1.20 -8.67
CA PRO A 25 2.71 -2.00 -7.77
C PRO A 25 2.82 -3.51 -7.99
N PHE A 26 3.39 -3.95 -9.12
CA PHE A 26 3.49 -5.34 -9.54
C PHE A 26 4.91 -5.92 -9.44
N VAL A 27 5.85 -5.21 -8.78
CA VAL A 27 7.28 -5.62 -8.72
C VAL A 27 7.52 -6.89 -7.89
N ARG A 28 6.61 -7.25 -6.99
CA ARG A 28 6.67 -8.50 -6.21
C ARG A 28 5.73 -9.57 -6.79
N GLN A 29 6.17 -10.83 -6.71
CA GLN A 29 5.56 -12.09 -7.17
C GLN A 29 4.07 -12.01 -7.53
N HIS A 30 3.76 -12.45 -8.76
CA HIS A 30 2.46 -12.44 -9.41
C HIS A 30 1.30 -12.77 -8.44
N ILE A 31 0.46 -11.76 -8.16
CA ILE A 31 -0.90 -12.02 -7.68
C ILE A 31 -1.69 -12.51 -8.88
N ASN A 32 -1.79 -13.83 -9.03
CA ASN A 32 -2.61 -14.44 -10.07
C ASN A 32 -4.09 -14.28 -9.70
N MET A 33 -4.77 -13.31 -10.31
CA MET A 33 -6.24 -13.23 -10.27
C MET A 33 -6.84 -14.24 -11.25
N LEU A 34 -6.90 -15.52 -10.87
CA LEU A 34 -7.51 -16.55 -11.68
C LEU A 34 -8.99 -16.71 -11.29
N GLY A 35 -9.88 -16.52 -12.26
CA GLY A 35 -11.32 -16.67 -12.08
C GLY A 35 -12.05 -15.37 -11.75
N ARG A 36 -13.34 -15.49 -11.46
CA ARG A 36 -14.22 -14.34 -11.17
C ARG A 36 -14.38 -14.20 -9.65
N TYR A 37 -13.87 -13.11 -9.11
CA TYR A 37 -14.02 -12.76 -7.69
C TYR A 37 -15.18 -11.79 -7.52
N SER A 38 -16.12 -12.12 -6.63
CA SER A 38 -17.17 -11.20 -6.19
C SER A 38 -16.88 -10.77 -4.76
N PHE A 39 -16.77 -9.47 -4.54
CA PHE A 39 -16.65 -8.89 -3.20
C PHE A 39 -17.98 -8.28 -2.81
N GLN A 40 -18.52 -8.65 -1.66
CA GLN A 40 -19.62 -7.92 -1.04
C GLN A 40 -19.00 -6.81 -0.20
N LEU A 41 -19.10 -5.57 -0.69
CA LEU A 41 -18.59 -4.41 0.03
C LEU A 41 -19.61 -4.04 1.11
N PRO A 42 -19.26 -4.08 2.41
CA PRO A 42 -20.11 -3.52 3.45
C PRO A 42 -20.17 -2.00 3.32
N ASP A 43 -21.10 -1.36 4.03
CA ASP A 43 -21.12 0.10 4.10
C ASP A 43 -19.87 0.59 4.83
N LEU A 44 -18.97 1.21 4.08
CA LEU A 44 -17.67 1.68 4.54
C LEU A 44 -17.61 3.19 4.29
N PRO A 45 -16.94 3.96 5.16
CA PRO A 45 -16.83 5.41 5.03
C PRO A 45 -16.09 5.89 3.77
N GLY A 46 -15.67 4.98 2.89
CA GLY A 46 -14.82 5.24 1.73
C GLY A 46 -13.37 5.54 2.13
N GLY A 47 -12.53 5.76 1.14
CA GLY A 47 -11.13 6.17 1.34
C GLY A 47 -10.13 5.02 1.49
N LEU A 48 -8.90 5.39 1.82
CA LEU A 48 -7.79 4.45 2.00
C LEU A 48 -7.79 3.87 3.41
N ARG A 49 -7.48 2.59 3.53
CA ARG A 49 -7.20 1.97 4.83
C ARG A 49 -6.00 2.68 5.47
N PRO A 50 -6.00 2.94 6.79
CA PRO A 50 -4.84 3.46 7.50
C PRO A 50 -3.61 2.60 7.24
N LEU A 51 -2.45 3.24 7.10
CA LEU A 51 -1.18 2.53 6.97
C LEU A 51 -0.88 1.77 8.25
N ARG A 52 -0.29 0.58 8.10
CA ARG A 52 0.10 -0.25 9.24
C ARG A 52 1.36 0.33 9.89
N ASP A 53 1.37 0.40 11.21
CA ASP A 53 2.57 0.71 11.99
C ASP A 53 3.53 -0.49 11.96
N PRO A 54 4.77 -0.32 11.46
CA PRO A 54 5.76 -1.39 11.41
C PRO A 54 6.30 -1.81 12.79
N ASP A 55 6.20 -0.94 13.81
CA ASP A 55 6.71 -1.20 15.17
C ASP A 55 5.61 -1.76 16.10
N ALA A 56 4.36 -1.79 15.64
CA ALA A 56 3.26 -2.43 16.37
C ALA A 56 3.48 -3.94 16.43
N ALA A 57 3.39 -4.52 17.63
CA ALA A 57 3.44 -5.96 17.82
C ALA A 57 2.36 -6.66 16.96
N ASP A 58 2.74 -7.78 16.32
CA ASP A 58 1.78 -8.69 15.70
C ASP A 58 0.88 -9.27 16.80
N GLU A 59 -0.36 -8.81 16.89
CA GLU A 59 -1.42 -9.45 17.70
C GLU A 59 -2.21 -10.46 16.86
#